data_AF-A0A7C5SF58-F1
#
_entry.id   AF-A0A7C5SF58-F1
#
_cell.length_a   1.000
_cell.length_b   1.000
_cell.length_c   1.000
_cell.angle_alpha   90.00
_cell.angle_beta   90.00
_cell.angle_gamma   90.00
#
_symmetry.space_group_name_H-M   'P 1'
#
loop_
_entity.id
_entity.type
_entity.pdbx_description
1 polymer ?
#
loop_
_entity_poly.entity_id
_entity_poly.type
_entity_poly.pdbx_seq_one_letter_code
_entity_poly.pdbx_strand_id
1 'polypeptide(L)'
;MGGPSRWRDPPSRDPQPGRHSLGEPLMNPSASTWRFPRAFWTANLVELCERAAYYGSFIVLTVYLSRVVGMRDRDAGIVGALFGALIYLFPFFTGALADRMGFRRALILAFGLLTCGYGMLGAFETVLPVLVGLLLIVLG
;
A
#
# COMPACT_ATOMS: atom_id res chain seq x y z
N MET A 1 -31.67 40.14 65.59
CA MET A 1 -31.73 39.37 66.84
C MET A 1 -31.91 37.91 66.47
N GLY A 2 -30.89 37.08 66.74
CA GLY A 2 -30.84 35.67 66.34
C GLY A 2 -31.60 34.75 67.30
N GLY A 3 -32.17 33.67 66.75
CA GLY A 3 -32.78 32.56 67.48
C GLY A 3 -31.99 31.25 67.32
N PRO A 4 -32.10 30.30 68.27
CA PRO A 4 -30.99 29.43 68.64
C PRO A 4 -30.95 28.06 67.97
N SER A 5 -29.76 27.48 68.09
CA SER A 5 -29.27 26.14 67.76
C SER A 5 -30.14 24.97 68.21
N ARG A 6 -30.25 23.95 67.34
CA ARG A 6 -30.07 22.52 67.69
C ARG A 6 -30.20 21.64 66.44
N TRP A 7 -29.12 21.52 65.66
CA TRP A 7 -28.96 20.40 64.73
C TRP A 7 -27.79 19.55 65.21
N ARG A 8 -28.09 18.27 65.39
CA ARG A 8 -27.27 17.21 66.01
C ARG A 8 -25.96 17.01 65.27
N ASP A 9 -24.86 16.91 66.01
CA ASP A 9 -23.60 16.36 65.52
C ASP A 9 -23.77 14.85 65.24
N PRO A 10 -23.41 14.35 64.05
CA PRO A 10 -23.10 12.93 63.87
C PRO A 10 -21.73 12.60 64.49
N PRO A 11 -21.52 11.35 64.96
CA PRO A 11 -20.34 10.97 65.73
C PRO A 11 -19.05 11.19 64.95
N SER A 12 -18.02 11.62 65.67
CA SER A 12 -16.64 11.74 65.22
C SER A 12 -16.22 10.47 64.49
N ARG A 13 -16.01 10.56 63.17
CA ARG A 13 -15.26 9.54 62.45
C ARG A 13 -13.81 9.68 62.87
N ASP A 14 -13.28 8.62 63.47
CA ASP A 14 -11.88 8.50 63.84
C ASP A 14 -10.96 8.92 62.67
N PRO A 15 -9.79 9.51 62.95
CA PRO A 15 -8.80 9.72 61.91
C PRO A 15 -8.43 8.35 61.32
N GLN A 16 -8.72 8.11 60.06
CA GLN A 16 -8.16 6.95 59.37
C GLN A 16 -6.64 7.11 59.38
N PRO A 17 -5.88 6.22 60.05
CA PRO A 17 -4.44 6.28 59.99
C PRO A 17 -4.02 5.80 58.60
N GLY A 18 -3.32 6.67 57.88
CA GLY A 18 -2.37 6.30 56.82
C GLY A 18 -2.88 5.35 55.75
N ARG A 19 -3.46 5.91 54.69
CA ARG A 19 -3.26 5.39 53.32
C ARG A 19 -2.84 6.50 52.37
N HIS A 20 -1.78 7.20 52.77
CA HIS A 20 -0.87 7.79 51.80
C HIS A 20 0.25 6.78 51.55
N SER A 21 0.57 6.59 50.28
CA SER A 21 1.68 5.80 49.72
C SER A 21 1.35 4.35 49.42
N LEU A 22 0.90 4.06 48.19
CA LEU A 22 1.61 3.15 47.29
C LEU A 22 1.35 3.60 45.85
N GLY A 23 2.43 3.70 45.06
CA GLY A 23 2.54 4.41 43.79
C GLY A 23 1.38 4.24 42.81
N GLU A 24 0.93 5.36 42.27
CA GLU A 24 0.20 5.41 41.01
C GLU A 24 1.18 5.71 39.87
N PRO A 25 1.77 4.70 39.20
CA PRO A 25 2.44 4.96 37.93
C PRO A 25 1.36 5.10 36.85
N LEU A 26 0.66 6.23 36.81
CA LEU A 26 -0.31 6.52 35.75
C LEU A 26 0.37 7.15 34.54
N MET A 27 1.25 6.38 33.89
CA MET A 27 1.45 6.41 32.44
C MET A 27 2.40 5.29 32.05
N ASN A 28 1.83 4.13 31.72
CA ASN A 28 2.42 3.31 30.69
C ASN A 28 1.90 3.91 29.37
N PRO A 29 2.64 4.79 28.66
CA PRO A 29 2.30 5.03 27.27
C PRO A 29 2.41 3.65 26.65
N SER A 30 1.27 3.05 26.29
CA SER A 30 1.22 1.78 25.59
C SER A 30 2.12 1.93 24.38
N ALA A 31 3.39 1.54 24.53
CA ALA A 31 4.39 1.68 23.51
C ALA A 31 3.87 0.80 22.39
N SER A 32 3.33 1.45 21.35
CA SER A 32 2.77 0.78 20.20
C SER A 32 3.93 0.04 19.55
N THR A 33 4.14 -1.20 19.97
CA THR A 33 5.18 -2.03 19.40
C THR A 33 4.75 -2.27 17.98
N TRP A 34 5.62 -1.96 17.01
CA TRP A 34 5.40 -2.10 15.57
C TRP A 34 5.24 -3.59 15.18
N ARG A 35 4.17 -4.24 15.63
CA ARG A 35 3.83 -5.64 15.34
C ARG A 35 2.68 -5.65 14.35
N PHE A 36 3.02 -5.85 13.08
CA PHE A 36 2.03 -6.01 12.01
C PHE A 36 1.74 -7.48 11.72
N PRO A 37 0.51 -7.81 11.26
CA PRO A 37 0.17 -9.13 10.77
C PRO A 37 1.06 -9.57 9.60
N ARG A 38 1.25 -10.87 9.38
CA ARG A 38 2.05 -11.37 8.23
C ARG A 38 1.55 -10.86 6.88
N ALA A 39 0.22 -10.77 6.72
CA ALA A 39 -0.41 -10.26 5.49
C ALA A 39 -0.01 -8.80 5.18
N PHE A 40 0.23 -7.98 6.21
CA PHE A 40 0.70 -6.60 6.01
C PHE A 40 2.08 -6.59 5.35
N TRP A 41 3.01 -7.41 5.84
CA TRP A 41 4.35 -7.51 5.25
C TRP A 41 4.32 -8.09 3.85
N THR A 42 3.49 -9.09 3.60
CA THR A 42 3.30 -9.63 2.24
C THR A 42 2.77 -8.56 1.29
N ALA A 43 1.73 -7.81 1.68
CA ALA A 43 1.17 -6.75 0.83
C ALA A 43 2.20 -5.66 0.52
N ASN A 44 2.96 -5.20 1.53
CA ASN A 44 4.00 -4.19 1.31
C ASN A 44 5.13 -4.69 0.41
N LEU A 45 5.56 -5.95 0.57
CA LEU A 45 6.60 -6.52 -0.28
C LEU A 45 6.13 -6.60 -1.74
N VAL A 46 4.92 -7.11 -1.93
CA VAL A 46 4.27 -7.25 -3.24
C VAL A 46 4.12 -5.90 -3.93
N GLU A 47 3.62 -4.89 -3.21
CA GLU A 47 3.53 -3.50 -3.69
C GLU A 47 4.90 -2.93 -4.04
N LEU A 48 5.91 -3.10 -3.17
CA LEU A 48 7.24 -2.56 -3.40
C LEU A 48 7.92 -3.21 -4.61
N CYS A 49 7.74 -4.53 -4.79
CA CYS A 49 8.25 -5.25 -5.95
C CYS A 49 7.60 -4.80 -7.25
N GLU A 50 6.28 -4.61 -7.27
CA GLU A 50 5.56 -4.06 -8.42
C GLU A 50 6.08 -2.66 -8.75
N ARG A 51 6.16 -1.76 -7.76
CA ARG A 51 6.68 -0.40 -7.96
C ARG A 51 8.11 -0.37 -8.45
N ALA A 52 8.97 -1.24 -7.92
CA ALA A 52 10.36 -1.33 -8.36
C ALA A 52 10.45 -1.74 -9.83
N ALA A 53 9.65 -2.72 -10.26
CA ALA A 53 9.58 -3.15 -11.65
C ALA A 53 9.00 -2.05 -12.57
N TYR A 54 7.94 -1.38 -12.12
CA TYR A 54 7.32 -0.27 -12.86
C TYR A 54 8.28 0.90 -13.05
N TYR A 55 8.84 1.46 -11.98
CA TYR A 55 9.74 2.62 -12.12
C TYR A 55 11.05 2.25 -12.82
N GLY A 56 11.60 1.06 -12.56
CA GLY A 56 12.81 0.58 -13.22
C GLY A 56 12.65 0.48 -14.73
N SER A 57 11.52 -0.04 -15.20
CA SER A 57 11.22 -0.14 -16.64
C SER A 57 10.80 1.21 -17.24
N PHE A 58 9.92 1.96 -16.57
CA PHE A 58 9.32 3.18 -17.09
C PHE A 58 10.36 4.27 -17.38
N ILE A 59 11.34 4.46 -16.48
CA ILE A 59 12.37 5.50 -16.63
C ILE A 59 13.20 5.30 -17.90
N VAL A 60 13.45 4.04 -18.27
CA VAL A 60 14.27 3.70 -19.45
C VAL A 60 13.44 3.32 -20.68
N LEU A 61 12.12 3.20 -20.55
CA LEU A 61 11.24 2.60 -21.56
C LEU A 61 11.44 3.22 -22.96
N THR A 62 11.35 4.54 -23.08
CA THR A 62 11.49 5.22 -24.38
C THR A 62 12.86 4.99 -25.00
N VAL A 63 13.92 4.99 -24.19
CA VAL A 63 15.29 4.72 -24.65
C VAL A 63 15.45 3.25 -25.05
N TYR A 64 14.86 2.33 -24.30
CA TYR A 64 14.83 0.91 -24.62
C TYR A 64 14.11 0.65 -25.95
N LEU A 65 12.93 1.23 -26.15
CA LEU A 65 12.16 1.10 -27.40
C LEU A 65 12.92 1.65 -28.62
N SER A 66 13.62 2.79 -28.46
CA SER A 66 14.41 3.38 -29.54
C SER A 66 15.68 2.59 -29.82
N ARG A 67 16.50 2.32 -28.79
CA ARG A 67 17.86 1.81 -28.95
C ARG A 67 18.01 0.30 -28.98
N VAL A 68 17.12 -0.43 -28.32
CA VAL A 68 17.18 -1.90 -28.25
C VAL A 68 16.19 -2.49 -29.23
N VAL A 69 14.94 -2.03 -29.20
CA VAL A 69 13.88 -2.54 -30.09
C VAL A 69 13.96 -1.95 -31.51
N GLY A 70 14.70 -0.83 -31.69
CA GLY A 70 14.93 -0.21 -32.98
C GLY A 70 13.75 0.63 -33.52
N MET A 71 12.83 1.07 -32.64
CA MET A 71 11.75 1.95 -33.03
C MET A 71 12.28 3.36 -33.34
N ARG A 72 11.61 4.09 -34.26
CA ARG A 72 11.91 5.51 -34.47
C ARG A 72 11.59 6.28 -33.20
N ASP A 73 12.39 7.29 -32.85
CA ASP A 73 12.24 8.06 -31.60
C ASP A 73 10.82 8.63 -31.40
N ARG A 74 10.20 9.09 -32.49
CA ARG A 74 8.81 9.57 -32.47
C ARG A 74 7.82 8.49 -32.06
N ASP A 75 7.96 7.29 -32.63
CA ASP A 75 7.04 6.17 -32.35
C ASP A 75 7.30 5.63 -30.94
N ALA A 76 8.56 5.52 -30.52
CA ALA A 76 8.93 5.15 -29.16
C ALA A 76 8.35 6.13 -28.12
N GLY A 77 8.40 7.44 -28.40
CA GLY A 77 7.80 8.47 -27.55
C GLY A 77 6.27 8.35 -27.47
N ILE A 78 5.60 8.07 -28.59
CA ILE A 78 4.14 7.84 -28.61
C ILE A 78 3.77 6.59 -27.82
N VAL A 79 4.50 5.48 -28.00
CA VAL A 79 4.25 4.24 -27.25
C VAL A 79 4.49 4.43 -25.76
N GLY A 80 5.58 5.10 -25.36
CA GLY A 80 5.84 5.41 -23.95
C GLY A 80 4.75 6.29 -23.33
N ALA A 81 4.28 7.31 -24.05
CA ALA A 81 3.19 8.18 -23.59
C ALA A 81 1.86 7.42 -23.47
N LEU A 82 1.52 6.59 -24.46
CA LEU A 82 0.35 5.73 -24.42
C LEU A 82 0.43 4.73 -23.26
N PHE A 83 1.58 4.07 -23.07
CA PHE A 83 1.80 3.16 -21.96
C PHE A 83 1.55 3.85 -20.60
N GLY A 84 2.13 5.03 -20.39
CA GLY A 84 1.88 5.84 -19.20
C GLY A 84 0.40 6.20 -19.03
N ALA A 85 -0.28 6.63 -20.09
CA ALA A 85 -1.70 6.96 -20.03
C ALA A 85 -2.58 5.74 -19.71
N LEU A 86 -2.27 4.58 -20.33
CA LEU A 86 -3.05 3.36 -20.17
C LEU A 86 -2.91 2.77 -18.77
N ILE A 87 -1.73 2.82 -18.15
CA ILE A 87 -1.53 2.36 -16.76
C ILE A 87 -2.42 3.10 -15.76
N TYR A 88 -2.72 4.38 -15.99
CA TYR A 88 -3.64 5.12 -15.13
C TYR A 88 -5.11 4.94 -15.52
N LEU A 89 -5.39 4.57 -16.77
CA LEU A 89 -6.75 4.39 -17.28
C LEU A 89 -7.32 3.00 -17.01
N PHE A 90 -6.53 1.95 -17.19
CA PHE A 90 -7.01 0.57 -17.10
C PHE A 90 -7.41 0.09 -15.70
N PRO A 91 -6.81 0.56 -14.58
CA PRO A 91 -7.22 0.17 -13.22
C PRO A 91 -8.70 0.41 -12.92
N PHE A 92 -9.31 1.43 -13.55
CA PHE A 92 -10.75 1.67 -13.43
C PHE A 92 -11.61 0.50 -13.93
N PHE A 93 -11.15 -0.20 -14.97
CA PHE A 93 -11.84 -1.35 -15.55
C PHE A 93 -11.42 -2.67 -14.91
N THR A 94 -10.11 -2.87 -14.73
CA THR A 94 -9.57 -4.12 -14.17
C THR A 94 -9.91 -4.27 -12.69
N GLY A 95 -10.06 -3.17 -11.94
CA GLY A 95 -10.54 -3.20 -10.55
C GLY A 95 -11.97 -3.74 -10.43
N ALA A 96 -12.90 -3.25 -11.25
CA ALA A 96 -14.27 -3.75 -11.27
C ALA A 96 -14.35 -5.24 -11.70
N LEU A 97 -13.44 -5.68 -12.56
CA LEU A 97 -13.31 -7.09 -12.93
C LEU A 97 -12.72 -7.93 -11.78
N ALA A 98 -11.72 -7.41 -11.08
CA ALA A 98 -11.09 -8.05 -9.92
C ALA A 98 -12.10 -8.27 -8.77
N ASP A 99 -12.99 -7.30 -8.54
CA ASP A 99 -14.06 -7.41 -7.54
C ASP A 99 -14.99 -8.60 -7.81
N ARG A 100 -15.28 -8.88 -9.09
CA ARG A 100 -16.12 -10.03 -9.49
C ARG A 100 -15.40 -11.37 -9.39
N MET A 101 -14.10 -11.40 -9.68
CA MET A 101 -13.29 -12.62 -9.66
C MET A 101 -12.83 -13.03 -8.26
N GLY A 102 -12.77 -12.06 -7.35
CA GLY A 102 -12.27 -12.22 -5.99
C GLY A 102 -10.77 -11.89 -5.87
N PHE A 103 -10.43 -11.24 -4.76
CA PHE A 103 -9.12 -10.62 -4.51
C PHE A 103 -7.92 -11.56 -4.77
N ARG A 104 -7.93 -12.78 -4.21
CA ARG A 104 -6.79 -13.70 -4.33
C ARG A 104 -6.53 -14.15 -5.77
N ARG A 105 -7.60 -14.40 -6.55
CA ARG A 105 -7.48 -14.85 -7.94
C ARG A 105 -7.03 -13.70 -8.84
N ALA A 106 -7.58 -12.52 -8.61
CA ALA A 106 -7.15 -11.31 -9.30
C ALA A 106 -5.67 -11.02 -9.05
N LEU A 107 -5.20 -11.13 -7.79
CA LEU A 107 -3.80 -10.91 -7.45
C LEU A 107 -2.85 -11.90 -8.14
N ILE A 108 -3.20 -13.20 -8.18
CA ILE A 108 -2.37 -14.20 -8.88
C ILE A 108 -2.35 -13.93 -10.38
N LEU A 109 -3.48 -13.56 -10.98
CA LEU A 109 -3.56 -13.21 -12.39
C LEU A 109 -2.70 -11.97 -12.71
N ALA A 110 -2.83 -10.91 -11.91
CA ALA A 110 -2.06 -9.68 -12.00
C ALA A 110 -0.55 -9.96 -12.04
N PHE A 111 -0.04 -10.68 -11.03
CA PHE A 111 1.38 -11.04 -10.97
C PHE A 111 1.82 -11.99 -12.08
N GLY A 112 0.94 -12.87 -12.55
CA GLY A 112 1.19 -13.70 -13.72
C GLY A 112 1.39 -12.86 -14.99
N LEU A 113 0.49 -11.89 -15.22
CA LEU A 113 0.55 -10.97 -16.35
C LEU A 113 1.80 -10.08 -16.27
N LEU A 114 2.10 -9.51 -15.10
CA LEU A 114 3.31 -8.70 -14.87
C LEU A 114 4.59 -9.50 -15.14
N THR A 115 4.65 -10.74 -14.64
CA THR A 115 5.83 -11.61 -14.84
C THR A 115 6.04 -11.92 -16.32
N CYS A 116 4.98 -12.28 -17.04
CA CYS A 116 5.06 -12.51 -18.48
C CYS A 116 5.41 -11.24 -19.26
N GLY A 117 4.83 -10.10 -18.89
CA GLY A 117 5.06 -8.83 -19.56
C GLY A 117 6.50 -8.34 -19.40
N TYR A 118 7.00 -8.25 -18.18
CA TYR A 118 8.41 -7.90 -17.93
C TYR A 118 9.37 -8.94 -18.50
N GLY A 119 9.01 -10.23 -18.45
CA GLY A 119 9.77 -11.30 -19.10
C GLY A 119 9.89 -11.11 -20.61
N MET A 120 8.83 -10.68 -21.28
CA MET A 120 8.85 -10.38 -22.72
C MET A 120 9.78 -9.22 -23.08
N LEU A 121 9.78 -8.15 -22.28
CA LEU A 121 10.70 -7.02 -22.45
C LEU A 121 12.17 -7.44 -22.30
N GLY A 122 12.46 -8.40 -21.42
CA GLY A 122 13.81 -8.92 -21.23
C GLY A 122 14.25 -9.97 -22.26
N ALA A 123 13.31 -10.78 -22.76
CA ALA A 123 13.61 -11.93 -23.63
C ALA A 123 13.59 -11.61 -25.12
N PHE A 124 12.86 -10.56 -25.54
CA PHE A 124 12.69 -10.22 -26.94
C PHE A 124 13.02 -8.75 -27.21
N GLU A 125 13.64 -8.51 -28.37
CA GLU A 125 13.98 -7.16 -28.86
C GLU A 125 13.18 -6.81 -30.12
N THR A 126 12.13 -7.59 -30.43
CA THR A 126 11.26 -7.36 -31.59
C THR A 126 10.01 -6.59 -31.18
N VAL A 127 9.54 -5.71 -32.06
CA VAL A 127 8.44 -4.77 -31.77
C VAL A 127 7.18 -5.49 -31.26
N LEU A 128 6.75 -6.56 -31.94
CA LEU A 128 5.48 -7.21 -31.63
C LEU A 128 5.45 -7.85 -30.22
N PRO A 129 6.39 -8.74 -29.84
CA PRO A 129 6.47 -9.27 -28.48
C PRO A 129 6.61 -8.20 -27.40
N VAL A 130 7.35 -7.12 -27.68
CA VAL A 130 7.49 -6.02 -26.72
C VAL A 130 6.18 -5.28 -26.53
N LEU A 131 5.44 -4.97 -27.60
CA LEU A 131 4.12 -4.33 -27.49
C LEU A 131 3.10 -5.23 -26.76
N VAL A 132 3.15 -6.54 -26.99
CA VAL A 132 2.35 -7.50 -26.22
C VAL A 132 2.77 -7.48 -24.75
N GLY A 133 4.08 -7.47 -24.46
CA GLY A 133 4.60 -7.39 -23.09
C GLY A 133 4.14 -6.13 -22.35
N LEU A 134 4.18 -4.96 -23.02
CA LEU A 134 3.67 -3.70 -22.47
C LEU A 134 2.16 -3.78 -22.19
N LEU A 135 1.39 -4.41 -23.06
CA LEU A 135 -0.05 -4.61 -22.83
C LEU A 135 -0.31 -5.53 -21.63
N LEU A 136 0.48 -6.60 -21.47
CA LEU A 136 0.36 -7.48 -20.30
C LEU A 136 0.67 -6.72 -19.00
N ILE A 137 1.65 -5.82 -19.02
CA ILE A 137 1.96 -4.96 -17.86
C ILE A 137 0.81 -3.99 -17.56
N VAL A 138 0.17 -3.41 -18.59
CA VAL A 138 -0.99 -2.51 -18.40
C VAL A 138 -2.20 -3.23 -17.79
N LEU A 139 -2.38 -4.51 -18.12
CA LEU A 139 -3.52 -5.31 -17.68
C LEU A 139 -3.30 -6.05 -16.35
N GLY A 140 -2.04 -6.32 -16.01
CA GLY A 140 -1.65 -6.99 -14.78
C GLY A 140 -1.76 -6.07 -13.58
#